data_AF-M1B381-F1
#
_entry.id   AF-M1B381-F1
#
_cell.length_a   1.000
_cell.length_b   1.000
_cell.length_c   1.000
_cell.angle_alpha   90.00
_cell.angle_beta   90.00
_cell.angle_gamma   90.00
#
_symmetry.space_group_name_H-M   'P 1'
#
loop_
_entity.id
_entity.type
_entity.pdbx_description
1 polymer ?
#
loop_
_entity_poly.entity_id
_entity_poly.type
_entity_poly.pdbx_seq_one_letter_code
_entity_poly.pdbx_strand_id
1 'polypeptide(L)'
;MQQQETCQLSVIWRGKKFSLEMDPAATLKSLGDELLNLTNVRDDTMRLIVPTNKSSILLYPFSEEHSYLKLEAASILEVFFN
;
A
#
# COMPACT_ATOMS: atom_id res chain seq x y z
N MET A 1 -14.45 21.14 -11.77
CA MET A 1 -13.69 20.61 -10.63
C MET A 1 -13.81 19.10 -10.70
N GLN A 2 -12.78 18.40 -11.16
CA GLN A 2 -12.79 16.94 -11.18
C GLN A 2 -12.76 16.47 -9.72
N GLN A 3 -13.79 15.75 -9.29
CA GLN A 3 -13.76 15.03 -8.02
C GLN A 3 -12.58 14.06 -8.11
N GLN A 4 -11.52 14.30 -7.34
CA GLN A 4 -10.49 13.29 -7.14
C GLN A 4 -11.17 12.17 -6.35
N GLU A 5 -11.53 11.09 -7.03
CA GLU A 5 -12.02 9.88 -6.39
C GLU A 5 -10.88 9.30 -5.56
N THR A 6 -10.89 9.51 -4.25
CA THR A 6 -9.93 8.91 -3.33
C THR A 6 -10.35 7.47 -3.04
N CYS A 7 -9.39 6.54 -3.00
CA CYS A 7 -9.63 5.18 -2.51
C CYS A 7 -9.32 5.08 -1.02
N GLN A 8 -10.16 4.35 -0.28
CA GLN A 8 -9.89 4.00 1.12
C GLN A 8 -9.15 2.67 1.18
N LEU A 9 -7.93 2.69 1.71
CA LEU A 9 -7.06 1.53 1.89
C LEU A 9 -7.05 1.13 3.37
N SER A 10 -7.24 -0.16 3.63
CA SER A 10 -7.10 -0.73 4.97
C SER A 10 -5.76 -1.45 5.07
N VAL A 11 -4.90 -1.02 5.99
CA VAL A 11 -3.59 -1.64 6.24
C VAL A 11 -3.56 -2.20 7.66
N ILE A 12 -3.10 -3.43 7.83
CA ILE A 12 -2.93 -4.07 9.14
C ILE A 12 -1.44 -4.22 9.43
N TRP A 13 -0.99 -3.59 10.51
CA TRP A 13 0.39 -3.66 10.98
C TRP A 13 0.43 -4.01 12.46
N ARG A 14 1.12 -5.10 12.82
CA ARG A 14 1.26 -5.59 14.20
C ARG A 14 -0.08 -5.71 14.96
N GLY A 15 -1.12 -6.16 14.26
CA GLY A 15 -2.49 -6.30 14.81
C GLY A 15 -3.28 -4.98 14.90
N LYS A 16 -2.69 -3.85 14.52
CA LYS A 16 -3.37 -2.55 14.44
C LYS A 16 -3.79 -2.27 13.00
N LYS A 17 -5.06 -1.90 12.82
CA LYS A 17 -5.61 -1.47 11.53
C LYS A 17 -5.46 0.04 11.35
N PHE A 18 -5.05 0.46 10.17
CA PHE A 18 -4.94 1.83 9.71
C PHE A 18 -5.85 1.99 8.48
N SER A 19 -6.56 3.10 8.41
CA SER A 19 -7.34 3.49 7.23
C SER A 19 -6.65 4.68 6.58
N LEU A 20 -6.31 4.57 5.30
CA LEU A 20 -5.65 5.61 4.52
C LEU A 20 -6.54 6.04 3.37
N GLU A 21 -6.62 7.35 3.12
CA GLU A 21 -7.28 7.90 1.94
C GLU A 21 -6.21 8.33 0.96
N MET A 22 -6.13 7.62 -0.17
CA MET A 22 -5.11 7.86 -1.19
C MET A 22 -5.71 8.05 -2.57
N ASP A 23 -5.01 8.76 -3.44
CA ASP A 23 -5.34 8.83 -4.87
C ASP A 23 -5.13 7.44 -5.50
N PRO A 24 -6.12 6.85 -6.20
CA PRO A 24 -5.98 5.57 -6.91
C PRO A 24 -4.84 5.56 -7.94
N ALA A 25 -4.52 6.73 -8.51
CA ALA A 25 -3.41 6.91 -9.43
C ALA A 25 -2.06 7.08 -8.73
N ALA A 26 -2.03 7.20 -7.39
CA ALA A 26 -0.80 7.21 -6.62
C ALA A 26 -0.04 5.89 -6.79
N THR A 27 1.25 5.96 -6.50
CA THR A 27 2.16 4.84 -6.66
C THR A 27 2.28 4.03 -5.38
N LEU A 28 2.74 2.78 -5.51
CA LEU A 28 3.06 1.93 -4.38
C LEU A 28 4.13 2.56 -3.48
N LYS A 29 5.08 3.29 -4.07
CA LYS A 29 6.06 4.05 -3.29
C LYS A 29 5.39 5.10 -2.41
N SER A 30 4.41 5.83 -2.92
CA SER A 30 3.66 6.83 -2.14
C SER A 30 2.95 6.20 -0.94
N LEU A 31 2.37 5.00 -1.11
CA LEU A 31 1.81 4.24 0.01
C LEU A 31 2.90 3.81 1.00
N GLY A 32 4.05 3.37 0.50
CA GLY A 32 5.21 3.05 1.34
C GLY A 32 5.69 4.25 2.17
N ASP A 33 5.75 5.44 1.56
CA ASP A 33 6.14 6.68 2.24
C ASP A 33 5.14 7.03 3.36
N GLU A 34 3.83 6.88 3.14
CA GLU A 34 2.82 7.07 4.20
C GLU A 34 2.94 6.06 5.33
N LEU A 35 3.12 4.78 5.00
CA LEU A 35 3.29 3.73 6.00
C LEU A 35 4.59 3.90 6.80
N LEU A 36 5.67 4.36 6.17
CA LEU A 36 6.91 4.71 6.84
C LEU A 36 6.65 5.81 7.87
N ASN A 37 5.92 6.86 7.50
CA ASN A 37 5.57 7.94 8.43
C ASN A 37 4.70 7.47 9.61
N LEU A 38 3.82 6.50 9.39
CA LEU A 38 2.90 5.99 10.42
C LEU A 38 3.49 4.92 11.34
N THR A 39 4.42 4.12 10.83
CA THR A 39 4.92 2.92 11.51
C THR A 39 6.41 3.00 11.85
N ASN A 40 7.14 3.95 11.25
CA ASN A 40 8.60 4.08 11.32
C ASN A 40 9.36 2.81 10.90
N VAL A 41 8.72 1.95 10.09
CA VAL A 41 9.34 0.77 9.48
C VAL A 41 10.19 1.23 8.30
N ARG A 42 11.47 0.89 8.32
CA ARG A 42 12.44 1.29 7.30
C ARG A 42 12.08 0.72 5.92
N ASP A 43 12.46 1.49 4.90
CA ASP A 43 12.27 1.19 3.48
C ASP A 43 12.82 -0.18 3.05
N ASP A 44 14.02 -0.53 3.51
CA ASP A 44 14.71 -1.80 3.24
C ASP A 44 13.97 -3.05 3.75
N THR A 45 13.13 -2.90 4.77
CA THR A 45 12.33 -3.98 5.36
C THR A 45 10.89 -4.00 4.87
N MET A 46 10.45 -2.97 4.15
CA MET A 46 9.06 -2.79 3.78
C MET A 46 8.62 -3.81 2.67
N ARG A 47 7.86 -4.87 3.03
CA ARG A 47 7.06 -5.75 2.15
C ARG A 47 5.54 -5.79 2.46
N LEU A 48 4.71 -5.42 1.50
CA LEU A 48 3.23 -5.45 1.58
C LEU A 48 2.70 -6.83 1.12
N ILE A 49 1.89 -7.51 1.93
CA ILE A 49 1.13 -8.68 1.48
C ILE A 49 -0.26 -8.23 1.02
N VAL A 50 -0.54 -8.31 -0.28
CA VAL A 50 -1.81 -7.89 -0.87
C VAL A 50 -2.64 -9.11 -1.28
N PRO A 51 -3.86 -9.31 -0.75
CA PRO A 51 -4.76 -10.36 -1.18
C PRO A 51 -5.33 -10.03 -2.57
N THR A 52 -5.49 -11.08 -3.36
CA THR A 52 -6.10 -11.07 -4.68
C THR A 52 -7.21 -12.12 -4.71
N ASN A 53 -8.00 -12.17 -5.78
CA ASN A 53 -9.13 -13.10 -5.91
C ASN A 53 -8.77 -14.60 -5.79
N LYS A 54 -7.49 -14.97 -5.97
CA LYS A 54 -7.05 -16.38 -5.98
C LYS A 54 -5.87 -16.68 -5.03
N SER A 55 -5.13 -15.68 -4.60
CA SER A 55 -3.92 -15.83 -3.78
C SER A 55 -3.56 -14.50 -3.09
N SER A 56 -2.42 -14.44 -2.42
CA SER A 56 -1.79 -13.19 -2.01
C SER A 56 -0.52 -12.96 -2.82
N ILE A 57 -0.23 -11.70 -3.12
CA ILE A 57 1.02 -11.26 -3.74
C ILE A 57 1.84 -10.47 -2.72
N LEU A 58 3.16 -10.57 -2.83
CA LEU A 58 4.08 -9.80 -2.01
C LEU A 58 4.63 -8.64 -2.87
N LEU A 59 4.36 -7.42 -2.45
CA LEU A 59 4.84 -6.21 -3.11
C LEU A 59 5.88 -5.50 -2.24
N TYR A 60 6.79 -4.80 -2.90
CA TYR A 60 7.92 -4.13 -2.26
C TYR A 60 7.86 -2.64 -2.60
N PRO A 61 7.30 -1.77 -1.74
CA PRO A 61 7.03 -0.37 -2.08
C PRO A 61 8.22 0.42 -2.61
N PHE A 62 9.43 0.03 -2.22
CA PHE A 62 10.68 0.72 -2.56
C PHE A 62 11.58 -0.05 -3.53
N SER A 63 11.12 -1.18 -4.10
CA SER A 63 11.88 -1.85 -5.16
C SER A 63 11.66 -1.16 -6.51
N GLU A 64 12.69 -1.16 -7.36
CA GLU A 64 12.60 -0.58 -8.72
C GLU A 64 11.47 -1.22 -9.56
N GLU A 65 11.16 -2.49 -9.31
CA GLU A 65 10.12 -3.24 -10.01
C GLU A 65 8.70 -2.81 -9.61
N HIS A 66 8.45 -2.57 -8.32
CA HIS A 66 7.10 -2.38 -7.80
C HIS A 66 6.78 -0.92 -7.42
N SER A 67 7.78 -0.07 -7.22
CA SER A 67 7.60 1.30 -6.72
C SER A 67 6.69 2.14 -7.62
N TYR A 68 6.68 1.87 -8.93
CA TYR A 68 5.90 2.60 -9.93
C TYR A 68 4.48 2.05 -10.16
N LEU A 69 4.13 0.93 -9.53
CA LEU A 69 2.79 0.35 -9.67
C LEU A 69 1.75 1.28 -9.07
N LYS A 70 0.65 1.49 -9.79
CA LYS A 70 -0.48 2.28 -9.28
C LYS A 70 -1.33 1.47 -8.31
N LEU A 71 -1.91 2.15 -7.32
CA LEU A 71 -2.75 1.52 -6.30
C LEU A 71 -4.02 0.90 -6.89
N GLU A 72 -4.63 1.55 -7.89
CA GLU A 72 -5.78 1.02 -8.63
C GLU A 72 -5.52 -0.37 -9.26
N ALA A 73 -4.30 -0.61 -9.72
CA ALA A 73 -3.90 -1.86 -10.37
C ALA A 73 -3.66 -3.00 -9.37
N ALA A 74 -3.42 -2.65 -8.11
CA ALA A 74 -3.06 -3.61 -7.08
C ALA A 74 -4.24 -4.07 -6.22
N SER A 75 -5.46 -3.53 -6.41
CA SER A 75 -6.69 -3.90 -5.67
C SER A 75 -6.44 -4.09 -4.17
N ILE A 76 -5.67 -3.17 -3.58
CA ILE A 76 -5.14 -3.29 -2.22
C ILE A 76 -6.27 -3.03 -1.22
N LEU A 77 -7.03 -4.06 -0.87
CA LEU A 77 -8.13 -3.95 0.09
C LEU A 77 -7.69 -4.26 1.53
N GLU A 78 -6.59 -5.00 1.69
CA GLU A 78 -6.01 -5.35 2.99
C GLU A 78 -4.52 -5.58 2.82
N VAL A 79 -3.68 -5.09 3.73
CA VAL A 79 -2.24 -5.37 3.67
C VAL A 79 -1.70 -5.85 5.00
N PHE A 80 -0.97 -6.97 4.97
CA PHE A 80 -0.24 -7.48 6.12
C PHE A 80 1.26 -7.19 6.00
N PHE A 81 1.88 -6.89 7.14
CA PHE A 81 3.30 -6.57 7.25
C PHE A 81 3.93 -7.27 8.46
N ASN A 82 5.18 -7.73 8.32
CA ASN A 82 6.01 -8.26 9.41
C ASN A 82 7.03 -7.22 9.89
#